data_AF-A0A8S2V854-F1
#
_entry.id   AF-A0A8S2V854-F1
#
_cell.length_a   1.000
_cell.length_b   1.000
_cell.length_c   1.000
_cell.angle_alpha   90.00
_cell.angle_beta   90.00
_cell.angle_gamma   90.00
#
_symmetry.space_group_name_H-M   'P 1'
#
loop_
_entity.id
_entity.type
_entity.pdbx_description
1 polymer ?
#
loop_
_entity_poly.entity_id
_entity_poly.type
_entity_poly.pdbx_seq_one_letter_code
_entity_poly.pdbx_strand_id
1 'polypeptide(L)' 'RLWRKTRSKTIIPLCYGADPNRNWDYKWCEGGASHDPCSDTYCGSKAFSEVETLQVS' A
#
# COMPACT_ATOMS: atom_id res chain seq x y z
N ARG A 1 -15.50 2.56 -12.72
CA ARG A 1 -14.94 1.54 -11.80
C ARG A 1 -13.42 1.69 -11.87
N LEU A 2 -12.78 2.38 -10.92
CA LEU A 2 -11.39 2.87 -11.03
C LEU A 2 -10.46 2.43 -9.87
N TRP A 3 -10.91 1.52 -9.01
CA TRP A 3 -10.14 1.10 -7.83
C TRP A 3 -8.88 0.32 -8.23
N ARG A 4 -7.73 0.61 -7.60
CA ARG A 4 -6.43 -0.01 -7.92
C ARG A 4 -5.63 -0.58 -6.74
N LYS A 5 -5.96 -0.20 -5.51
CA LYS A 5 -5.26 -0.65 -4.29
C LYS A 5 -5.77 -2.01 -3.83
N THR A 6 -5.12 -2.61 -2.83
CA THR A 6 -5.69 -3.73 -2.07
C THR A 6 -6.94 -3.29 -1.29
N ARG A 7 -7.51 -4.17 -0.46
CA ARG A 7 -8.71 -3.88 0.35
C ARG A 7 -8.47 -3.97 1.86
N SER A 8 -7.20 -3.95 2.29
CA SER A 8 -6.83 -3.92 3.71
C SER A 8 -7.37 -2.68 4.43
N LYS A 9 -7.60 -2.80 5.74
CA LYS A 9 -7.96 -1.66 6.58
C LYS A 9 -6.69 -0.89 6.95
N THR A 10 -6.75 0.43 6.89
CA THR A 10 -5.65 1.30 7.34
C THR A 10 -5.96 1.90 8.72
N ILE A 11 -5.02 2.67 9.27
CA ILE A 11 -5.23 3.39 10.54
C ILE A 11 -6.25 4.52 10.41
N ILE A 12 -6.44 5.05 9.18
CA ILE A 12 -7.38 6.12 8.89
C ILE A 12 -8.72 5.49 8.50
N PRO A 13 -9.82 5.76 9.22
CA PRO A 13 -11.14 5.31 8.84
C PRO A 13 -11.47 5.74 7.41
N LEU A 14 -12.18 4.88 6.66
CA LEU A 14 -12.59 5.09 5.25
C LEU A 14 -11.48 5.03 4.20
N CYS A 15 -10.20 4.99 4.59
CA CYS A 15 -9.10 4.78 3.67
C CYS A 15 -8.68 3.31 3.67
N TYR A 16 -8.76 2.69 2.49
CA TYR A 16 -8.57 1.25 2.32
C TYR A 16 -7.44 0.96 1.34
N GLY A 17 -6.68 -0.07 1.66
CA GLY A 17 -5.66 -0.66 0.83
C GLY A 17 -4.40 0.17 0.68
N ALA A 18 -3.32 -0.55 0.37
CA ALA A 18 -2.09 0.01 -0.16
C ALA A 18 -1.96 -0.32 -1.65
N ASP A 19 -1.12 0.44 -2.34
CA ASP A 19 -0.70 0.11 -3.70
C ASP A 19 0.25 -1.09 -3.63
N PRO A 20 -0.14 -2.28 -4.12
CA PRO A 20 0.71 -3.47 -4.06
C PRO A 20 2.01 -3.28 -4.87
N ASN A 21 2.05 -2.36 -5.83
CA ASN A 21 3.25 -2.01 -6.58
C ASN A 21 4.11 -0.93 -5.90
N ARG A 22 3.80 -0.57 -4.65
CA ARG A 22 4.60 0.30 -3.76
C ARG A 22 4.88 -0.34 -2.40
N ASN A 23 4.50 -1.61 -2.21
CA ASN A 23 4.59 -2.32 -0.93
C ASN A 23 5.72 -3.36 -0.85
N TRP A 24 6.70 -3.30 -1.77
CA TRP A 24 7.87 -4.19 -1.80
C TRP A 24 9.04 -3.62 -0.99
N ASP A 25 9.88 -4.49 -0.41
CA ASP A 25 11.09 -4.10 0.33
C ASP A 25 12.29 -3.75 -0.58
N TYR A 26 12.01 -3.01 -1.66
CA TYR A 26 13.04 -2.40 -2.50
C TYR A 26 12.80 -0.90 -2.51
N LYS A 27 13.68 -0.14 -1.84
CA LYS A 27 13.54 1.32 -1.68
C LYS A 27 12.14 1.69 -1.19
N TRP A 28 11.67 0.97 -0.16
CA TRP A 28 10.28 1.02 0.24
C TRP A 28 9.84 2.44 0.62
N CYS A 29 8.73 2.85 0.05
CA CYS A 29 8.14 4.17 0.21
C CYS A 29 9.05 5.36 -0.18
N GLU A 30 10.12 5.13 -0.95
CA GLU A 30 10.90 6.20 -1.57
C GLU A 30 10.23 6.66 -2.88
N GLY A 31 10.45 7.94 -3.25
CA GLY A 31 10.16 8.54 -4.57
C GLY A 31 8.95 8.00 -5.36
N GLY A 32 7.84 8.76 -5.40
CA GLY A 32 6.65 8.34 -6.16
C GLY A 32 5.74 7.34 -5.42
N ALA A 33 5.94 7.22 -4.11
CA ALA A 33 5.06 6.56 -3.15
C ALA A 33 4.55 7.59 -2.13
N SER A 34 3.48 7.27 -1.39
CA SER A 34 2.92 8.14 -0.36
C SER A 34 2.79 7.43 0.98
N HIS A 35 3.01 8.18 2.06
CA HIS A 35 2.70 7.76 3.43
C HIS A 35 1.24 8.04 3.82
N ASP A 36 0.48 8.78 3.00
CA ASP A 36 -0.94 9.04 3.25
C ASP A 36 -1.78 7.80 2.89
N PRO A 37 -2.48 7.15 3.86
CA PRO A 37 -3.31 5.98 3.61
C PRO A 37 -4.44 6.18 2.60
N CYS A 38 -4.87 7.43 2.40
CA CYS A 38 -5.93 7.80 1.47
C CYS A 38 -5.42 8.01 0.04
N SER A 39 -4.10 8.17 -0.13
CA SER A 39 -3.48 8.29 -1.45
C SER A 39 -3.64 7.02 -2.26
N ASP A 40 -3.80 7.18 -3.57
CA ASP A 40 -3.77 6.08 -4.52
C ASP A 40 -2.41 5.39 -4.54
N THR A 41 -1.31 6.09 -4.27
CA THR A 41 0.08 5.54 -4.24
C THR A 41 0.56 5.21 -2.83
N TYR A 42 -0.36 4.95 -1.89
CA TYR A 42 -0.01 4.60 -0.51
C TYR A 42 0.88 3.35 -0.45
N CYS A 43 2.02 3.44 0.21
CA CYS A 43 3.02 2.36 0.26
C CYS A 43 2.77 1.28 1.32
N GLY A 44 1.71 1.41 2.13
CA GLY A 44 1.45 0.53 3.27
C GLY A 44 2.06 1.05 4.58
N SER A 45 1.80 0.34 5.68
CA SER A 45 2.34 0.71 7.00
C SER A 45 3.80 0.28 7.19
N LYS A 46 4.25 -0.71 6.41
CA LYS A 46 5.61 -1.23 6.31
C LYS A 46 5.75 -1.97 4.98
N ALA A 47 6.98 -2.27 4.56
CA ALA A 47 7.19 -3.20 3.45
C ALA A 47 6.50 -4.55 3.73
N PHE A 48 5.88 -5.13 2.70
CA PHE A 48 5.08 -6.36 2.77
C PHE A 48 3.97 -6.32 3.84
N SER A 49 3.33 -5.17 4.02
CA SER A 49 2.16 -5.05 4.90
C SER A 49 0.92 -5.74 4.34
N GLU A 50 0.82 -5.83 3.01
CA GLU A 50 -0.28 -6.49 2.32
C GLU A 50 0.00 -7.98 2.14
N VAL A 51 -0.98 -8.83 2.50
CA VAL A 51 -0.84 -10.29 2.46
C VAL A 51 -0.51 -10.79 1.05
N GLU A 52 -1.07 -10.13 0.03
CA GLU A 52 -0.85 -10.47 -1.37
C GLU A 52 0.60 -10.24 -1.80
N THR A 53 1.28 -9.23 -1.26
CA THR A 53 2.70 -8.98 -1.55
C THR A 53 3.62 -9.86 -0.70
N LEU A 54 3.27 -10.08 0.57
CA LEU A 54 4.01 -10.95 1.48
C LEU A 54 4.04 -12.42 1.02
N GLN A 55 2.99 -12.89 0.35
CA GLN A 55 2.91 -14.26 -0.14
C GLN A 55 3.69 -14.52 -1.44
N VAL A 56 4.05 -13.46 -2.17
CA VAL A 56 4.75 -13.55 -3.47
C VAL A 56 6.24 -13.24 -3.34
N SER A 57 6.66 -12.64 -2.22
CA SER A 57 8.06 -12.33 -1.90
C SER A 57 8.89 -13.56 -1.52
#